data_AF-A0A2A2PVT9-F1
#
_entry.id   AF-A0A2A2PVT9-F1
#
_cell.length_a   1.000
_cell.length_b   1.000
_cell.length_c   1.000
_cell.angle_alpha   90.00
_cell.angle_beta   90.00
_cell.angle_gamma   90.00
#
_symmetry.space_group_name_H-M   'P 1'
#
loop_
_entity.id
_entity.type
_entity.pdbx_description
1 polymer ?
#
loop_
_entity_poly.entity_id
_entity_poly.type
_entity_poly.pdbx_seq_one_letter_code
_entity_poly.pdbx_strand_id
1 'polypeptide(L)'
;MFNVTLVNLSADASAADTAHDRSDLGELPAAQVQALLEQFARLDAVSNADAEPQINLSVRSGKFIVRTGRGKLFLYNARDSAQPYAELTAAEIVSQLLGEAGAAAEGAGADPADPAAQPAGRPRPANRGIAVAILAAGLAVNGYTAYSAFNTQTVNTRPAVTLVTDPAEAANRLREIAGTYATGSQPGDRVIEIRADGTALFSAFGAKGARSYGSEPFKLGRHGGKFALALRDAGLIEIQNLDTVVYYRDIYRRTK
;
A
#
# COMPACT_ATOMS: atom_id res chain seq x y z
N MET A 1 -17.26 1.49 31.80
CA MET A 1 -15.80 1.61 31.72
C MET A 1 -15.35 0.98 30.41
N PHE A 2 -14.29 1.52 29.82
CA PHE A 2 -13.69 1.05 28.57
C PHE A 2 -12.25 0.66 28.85
N ASN A 3 -11.82 -0.54 28.47
CA ASN A 3 -10.40 -0.85 28.45
C ASN A 3 -9.83 -0.39 27.10
N VAL A 4 -8.84 0.50 27.13
CA VAL A 4 -8.33 1.22 25.95
C VAL A 4 -6.88 0.86 25.71
N THR A 5 -6.60 0.37 24.50
CA THR A 5 -5.23 0.16 24.03
C THR A 5 -4.99 1.02 22.78
N LEU A 6 -3.87 1.71 22.76
CA LEU A 6 -3.37 2.50 21.63
C LEU A 6 -2.33 1.70 20.82
N VAL A 7 -2.33 1.87 19.50
CA VAL A 7 -1.36 1.26 18.59
C VAL A 7 -0.85 2.34 17.63
N ASN A 8 0.48 2.47 17.51
CA ASN A 8 1.14 3.47 16.66
C ASN A 8 0.72 4.91 16.98
N LEU A 9 0.39 5.16 18.25
CA LEU A 9 -0.12 6.42 18.78
C LEU A 9 0.63 6.81 20.06
N SER A 10 0.87 8.10 20.22
CA SER A 10 1.30 8.68 21.50
C SER A 10 0.23 8.46 22.58
N ALA A 11 0.62 8.51 23.86
CA ALA A 11 -0.28 8.21 24.99
C ALA A 11 -1.52 9.13 25.08
N ASP A 12 -1.45 10.31 24.49
CA ASP A 12 -2.52 11.31 24.38
C ASP A 12 -3.25 11.29 23.03
N ALA A 13 -2.91 10.35 22.14
CA ALA A 13 -3.42 10.21 20.77
C ALA A 13 -3.26 11.48 19.89
N SER A 14 -2.30 12.35 20.21
CA SER A 14 -2.02 13.58 19.46
C SER A 14 -1.04 13.39 18.30
N ALA A 15 -0.23 12.34 18.34
CA ALA A 15 0.75 12.01 17.31
C ALA A 15 0.66 10.53 16.92
N ALA A 16 0.85 10.26 15.63
CA ALA A 16 0.91 8.91 15.08
C ALA A 16 2.31 8.66 14.49
N ASP A 17 2.95 7.56 14.88
CA ASP A 17 4.24 7.12 14.33
C ASP A 17 4.35 5.61 14.49
N THR A 18 4.97 4.94 13.52
CA THR A 18 5.38 3.53 13.58
C THR A 18 6.33 3.22 14.74
N ALA A 19 7.04 4.22 15.27
CA ALA A 19 7.91 4.08 16.43
C ALA A 19 7.14 4.00 17.76
N HIS A 20 5.85 4.35 17.78
CA HIS A 20 5.01 4.18 18.97
C HIS A 20 4.51 2.74 19.03
N ASP A 21 5.11 1.93 19.90
CA ASP A 21 4.62 0.59 20.17
C ASP A 21 3.22 0.61 20.83
N ARG A 22 2.62 -0.57 20.94
CA ARG A 22 1.33 -0.77 21.62
C ARG A 22 1.39 -0.29 23.07
N SER A 23 0.50 0.64 23.43
CA SER A 23 0.38 1.19 24.80
C SER A 23 -1.00 0.89 25.38
N ASP A 24 -1.04 0.37 26.61
CA ASP A 24 -2.30 0.10 27.32
C ASP A 24 -2.60 1.24 28.30
N LEU A 25 -3.70 1.95 28.08
CA LEU A 25 -4.17 3.01 28.96
C LEU A 25 -5.08 2.49 30.09
N GLY A 26 -5.42 1.20 30.07
CA GLY A 26 -6.25 0.56 31.08
C GLY A 26 -7.72 1.01 31.00
N GLU A 27 -8.38 1.05 32.15
CA GLU A 27 -9.81 1.39 32.25
C GLU A 27 -10.03 2.90 32.27
N LEU A 28 -10.68 3.41 31.22
CA LEU A 28 -11.06 4.81 31.10
C LEU A 28 -12.59 4.98 31.19
N PRO A 29 -13.08 6.07 31.82
CA PRO A 29 -14.49 6.45 31.79
C PRO A 29 -14.88 7.02 30.42
N ALA A 30 -16.19 7.01 30.13
CA ALA A 30 -16.76 7.42 28.85
C ALA A 30 -16.30 8.82 28.39
N ALA A 31 -16.26 9.79 29.31
CA ALA A 31 -15.84 11.16 29.01
C ALA A 31 -14.37 11.25 28.57
N GLN A 32 -13.48 10.44 29.15
CA GLN A 32 -12.07 10.42 28.78
C GLN A 32 -11.85 9.71 27.44
N VAL A 33 -12.61 8.64 27.17
CA VAL A 33 -12.60 7.97 25.85
C VAL A 33 -13.09 8.91 24.76
N GLN A 34 -14.15 9.68 25.02
CA GLN A 34 -14.65 10.68 24.07
C GLN A 34 -13.58 11.73 23.74
N ALA A 35 -12.94 12.31 24.76
CA ALA A 35 -11.87 13.30 24.57
C ALA A 35 -10.69 12.73 23.76
N LEU A 36 -10.31 11.48 24.04
CA LEU A 36 -9.25 10.77 23.32
C LEU A 36 -9.62 10.54 21.84
N LEU A 37 -10.87 10.16 21.56
CA LEU A 37 -11.38 9.98 20.20
C LEU A 37 -11.46 11.32 19.43
N GLU A 38 -11.86 12.40 20.09
CA GLU A 38 -11.87 13.74 19.49
C GLU A 38 -10.47 14.22 19.14
N GLN A 39 -9.47 13.92 19.99
CA GLN A 39 -8.07 14.21 19.70
C GLN A 39 -7.56 13.36 18.53
N PHE A 40 -7.87 12.07 18.55
CA PHE A 40 -7.53 11.12 17.48
C PHE A 40 -8.13 11.52 16.11
N ALA A 41 -9.34 12.09 16.10
CA ALA A 41 -9.96 12.61 14.88
C ALA A 41 -9.19 13.78 14.26
N ARG A 42 -8.38 14.52 15.04
CA ARG A 42 -7.62 15.70 14.57
C ARG A 42 -6.23 15.37 14.03
N LEU A 43 -5.84 14.10 14.01
CA LEU A 43 -4.55 13.68 13.46
C LEU A 43 -4.40 14.11 12.00
N ASP A 44 -3.18 14.52 11.67
CA ASP A 44 -2.82 14.89 10.30
C ASP A 44 -2.97 13.70 9.35
N ALA A 45 -3.49 13.96 8.16
CA ALA A 45 -3.81 12.92 7.20
C ALA A 45 -2.57 12.21 6.64
N VAL A 46 -1.41 12.88 6.64
CA VAL A 46 -0.14 12.30 6.18
C VAL A 46 0.39 11.32 7.23
N SER A 47 0.51 11.76 8.49
CA SER A 47 0.95 10.89 9.60
C SER A 47 0.03 9.68 9.81
N ASN A 48 -1.27 9.85 9.59
CA ASN A 48 -2.24 8.77 9.69
C ASN A 48 -2.09 7.70 8.58
N ALA A 49 -1.70 8.10 7.37
CA ALA A 49 -1.52 7.17 6.26
C ALA A 49 -0.24 6.31 6.44
N ASP A 50 0.82 6.90 6.99
CA ASP A 50 2.11 6.22 7.14
C ASP A 50 2.16 5.30 8.37
N ALA A 51 1.52 5.69 9.48
CA ALA A 51 1.61 4.96 10.75
C ALA A 51 0.48 3.94 11.00
N GLU A 52 -0.60 3.96 10.19
CA GLU A 52 -1.82 3.16 10.39
C GLU A 52 -2.31 3.12 11.85
N PRO A 53 -2.53 4.28 12.51
CA PRO A 53 -2.82 4.33 13.94
C PRO A 53 -4.22 3.80 14.29
N GLN A 54 -4.34 3.16 15.46
CA GLN A 54 -5.58 2.49 15.88
C GLN A 54 -5.82 2.64 17.38
N ILE A 55 -7.08 2.84 17.76
CA ILE A 55 -7.54 2.78 19.15
C ILE A 55 -8.42 1.53 19.31
N ASN A 56 -7.97 0.60 20.14
CA ASN A 56 -8.72 -0.61 20.47
C ASN A 56 -9.51 -0.37 21.76
N LEU A 57 -10.82 -0.51 21.66
CA LEU A 57 -11.75 -0.37 22.78
C LEU A 57 -12.32 -1.74 23.14
N SER A 58 -12.13 -2.17 24.38
CA SER A 58 -12.77 -3.35 24.94
C SER A 58 -13.84 -2.92 25.95
N VAL A 59 -15.07 -3.31 25.67
CA VAL A 59 -16.23 -3.12 26.54
C VAL A 59 -16.91 -4.47 26.79
N ARG A 60 -17.91 -4.50 27.68
CA ARG A 60 -18.65 -5.73 27.98
C ARG A 60 -19.29 -6.35 26.73
N SER A 61 -19.77 -5.54 25.79
CA SER A 61 -20.41 -5.98 24.55
C SER A 61 -19.42 -6.54 23.51
N GLY A 62 -18.12 -6.25 23.62
CA GLY A 62 -17.14 -6.75 22.66
C GLY A 62 -15.85 -5.94 22.57
N LYS A 63 -15.06 -6.30 21.57
CA LYS A 63 -13.81 -5.61 21.21
C LYS A 63 -14.03 -4.85 19.90
N PHE A 64 -13.63 -3.60 19.90
CA PHE A 64 -13.84 -2.67 18.80
C PHE A 64 -12.53 -1.98 18.43
N ILE A 65 -12.37 -1.65 17.17
CA ILE A 65 -11.21 -0.94 16.64
C ILE A 65 -11.71 0.36 16.05
N VAL A 66 -11.12 1.47 16.46
CA VAL A 66 -11.40 2.79 15.92
C VAL A 66 -10.22 3.23 15.07
N ARG A 67 -10.50 3.65 13.84
CA ARG A 67 -9.53 4.26 12.92
C ARG A 67 -9.98 5.66 12.56
N THR A 68 -9.03 6.52 12.20
CA THR A 68 -9.32 7.88 11.74
C THR A 68 -8.95 8.02 10.26
N GLY A 69 -9.60 8.94 9.55
CA GLY A 69 -9.27 9.28 8.17
C GLY A 69 -9.95 10.57 7.73
N ARG A 70 -9.17 11.57 7.31
CA ARG A 70 -9.66 12.89 6.87
C ARG A 70 -10.60 13.57 7.89
N GLY A 71 -10.28 13.48 9.19
CA GLY A 71 -11.08 14.12 10.24
C GLY A 71 -12.29 13.31 10.72
N LYS A 72 -12.47 12.08 10.23
CA LYS A 72 -13.61 11.20 10.53
C LYS A 72 -13.16 9.97 11.28
N LEU A 73 -14.01 9.46 12.17
CA LEU A 73 -13.78 8.22 12.90
C LEU A 73 -14.60 7.07 12.31
N PHE A 74 -13.96 5.91 12.24
CA PHE A 74 -14.53 4.68 11.70
C PHE A 74 -14.46 3.60 12.77
N LEU A 75 -15.61 3.09 13.17
CA LEU A 75 -15.75 2.02 14.15
C LEU A 75 -15.84 0.66 13.45
N TYR A 76 -15.01 -0.29 13.88
CA TYR A 76 -14.99 -1.68 13.42
C TYR A 76 -15.22 -2.63 14.58
N ASN A 77 -15.96 -3.71 14.33
CA ASN A 77 -16.01 -4.83 15.26
C ASN A 77 -14.78 -5.73 15.06
N ALA A 78 -13.97 -5.95 16.10
CA ALA A 78 -12.75 -6.74 15.99
C ALA A 78 -13.00 -8.22 15.66
N ARG A 79 -14.24 -8.72 15.83
CA ARG A 79 -14.64 -10.09 15.51
C ARG A 79 -15.15 -10.27 14.09
N ASP A 80 -15.54 -9.19 13.43
CA ASP A 80 -16.15 -9.23 12.10
C ASP A 80 -15.69 -8.02 11.27
N SER A 81 -14.53 -8.18 10.64
CA SER A 81 -13.94 -7.17 9.76
C SER A 81 -14.66 -7.04 8.41
N ALA A 82 -15.65 -7.88 8.12
CA ALA A 82 -16.43 -7.84 6.89
C ALA A 82 -17.66 -6.91 7.00
N GLN A 83 -18.01 -6.44 8.21
CA GLN A 83 -19.08 -5.47 8.38
C GLN A 83 -18.68 -4.09 7.86
N PRO A 84 -19.60 -3.37 7.18
CA PRO A 84 -19.34 -2.02 6.71
C PRO A 84 -19.02 -1.11 7.91
N TYR A 85 -17.98 -0.30 7.77
CA TYR A 85 -17.60 0.68 8.78
C TYR A 85 -18.73 1.70 8.98
N ALA A 86 -19.02 2.02 10.24
CA ALA A 86 -19.88 3.14 10.57
C ALA A 86 -19.01 4.40 10.71
N GLU A 87 -19.30 5.43 9.90
CA GLU A 87 -18.77 6.77 10.13
C GLU A 87 -19.54 7.38 11.29
N LEU A 88 -18.84 7.62 12.40
CA LEU A 88 -19.46 8.08 13.64
C LEU A 88 -18.60 9.18 14.27
N THR A 89 -19.26 10.08 14.98
CA THR A 89 -18.58 11.03 15.87
C THR A 89 -18.13 10.33 17.16
N ALA A 90 -17.19 10.95 17.90
CA ALA A 90 -16.72 10.41 19.18
C ALA A 90 -17.87 10.16 20.18
N ALA A 91 -18.85 11.08 20.23
CA ALA A 91 -20.03 10.97 21.09
C ALA A 91 -20.95 9.82 20.66
N GLU A 92 -21.13 9.60 19.36
CA GLU A 92 -21.93 8.48 18.83
C GLU A 92 -21.27 7.13 19.08
N ILE A 93 -19.94 7.03 18.92
CA ILE A 93 -19.19 5.80 19.24
C ILE A 93 -19.39 5.42 20.71
N VAL A 94 -19.20 6.36 21.62
CA VAL A 94 -19.37 6.12 23.06
C VAL A 94 -20.82 5.73 23.38
N SER A 95 -21.80 6.41 22.76
CA SER A 95 -23.22 6.12 22.97
C SER A 95 -23.63 4.75 22.43
N GLN A 96 -23.12 4.35 21.26
CA GLN A 96 -23.40 3.03 20.68
C GLN A 96 -22.77 1.91 21.50
N LEU A 97 -21.52 2.07 21.94
CA LEU A 97 -20.82 1.06 22.75
C LEU A 97 -21.43 0.89 24.14
N LEU A 98 -22.01 1.96 24.71
CA LEU A 98 -22.76 1.90 25.96
C LEU A 98 -24.21 1.41 25.76
N GLY A 99 -24.84 1.72 24.62
CA GLY A 99 -26.20 1.32 24.27
C GLY A 99 -26.34 -0.16 23.91
N GLU A 100 -25.33 -0.74 23.24
CA GLU A 100 -25.29 -2.19 22.96
C GLU A 100 -25.04 -3.05 24.20
N ALA A 101 -24.62 -2.45 25.32
CA ALA A 101 -24.52 -3.15 26.60
C ALA A 101 -25.89 -3.58 27.17
N GLY A 102 -27.01 -3.10 26.59
CA GLY A 102 -28.37 -3.52 26.94
C GLY A 102 -29.02 -4.51 25.97
N ALA A 103 -28.42 -4.81 24.81
CA ALA A 103 -29.10 -5.56 23.74
C ALA A 103 -28.53 -6.96 23.48
N ALA A 104 -27.46 -7.36 24.17
CA ALA A 104 -26.81 -8.67 23.99
C ALA A 104 -26.69 -9.42 25.33
N ALA A 105 -27.83 -9.77 25.91
CA ALA A 105 -27.96 -10.89 26.85
C ALA A 105 -29.31 -11.57 26.59
N GLU A 106 -29.21 -12.84 26.16
CA GLU A 106 -30.21 -13.92 26.17
C GLU A 106 -31.53 -13.61 26.91
N GLY A 107 -32.71 -13.80 26.33
CA GLY A 107 -33.10 -15.07 25.75
C GLY A 107 -33.54 -16.09 26.80
N ALA A 108 -34.39 -15.71 27.77
CA ALA A 108 -35.27 -16.65 28.50
C ALA A 108 -36.35 -15.90 29.29
N GLY A 109 -37.60 -16.04 28.83
CA GLY A 109 -38.85 -16.00 29.62
C GLY A 109 -39.11 -14.85 30.58
N ALA A 110 -39.98 -13.91 30.17
CA ALA A 110 -41.20 -13.52 30.90
C ALA A 110 -41.89 -12.39 30.13
N ASP A 111 -43.19 -12.57 29.86
CA ASP A 111 -44.10 -11.48 29.50
C ASP A 111 -43.99 -10.33 30.52
N PRO A 112 -44.03 -9.07 30.05
CA PRO A 112 -44.98 -8.17 30.68
C PRO A 112 -45.72 -7.28 29.67
N ALA A 113 -47.04 -7.31 29.81
CA ALA A 113 -47.99 -6.20 29.67
C ALA A 113 -47.61 -5.06 28.70
N ASP A 114 -48.27 -5.13 27.55
CA ASP A 114 -48.61 -4.08 26.59
C ASP A 114 -48.53 -2.62 27.12
N PRO A 115 -47.64 -1.79 26.55
CA PRO A 115 -47.84 -0.36 26.47
C PRO A 115 -47.91 0.08 25.00
N ALA A 116 -49.12 0.40 24.56
CA ALA A 116 -49.43 1.27 23.43
C ALA A 116 -48.72 0.94 22.10
N ALA A 117 -49.39 0.10 21.30
CA ALA A 117 -49.12 -0.09 19.88
C ALA A 117 -48.91 1.25 19.14
N GLN A 118 -47.64 1.56 18.84
CA GLN A 118 -47.30 2.46 17.73
C GLN A 118 -47.75 1.79 16.43
N PRO A 119 -48.35 2.52 15.47
CA PRO A 119 -48.75 1.93 14.21
C PRO A 119 -47.50 1.45 13.47
N ALA A 120 -47.39 0.14 13.28
CA ALA A 120 -46.37 -0.46 12.44
C ALA A 120 -46.43 0.19 11.05
N GLY A 121 -45.37 0.93 10.69
CA GLY A 121 -45.23 1.53 9.38
C GLY A 121 -45.34 0.43 8.32
N ARG A 122 -46.27 0.58 7.37
CA ARG A 122 -46.42 -0.36 6.24
C ARG A 122 -45.06 -0.55 5.55
N PRO A 123 -44.65 -1.79 5.26
CA PRO A 123 -43.43 -2.04 4.50
C PRO A 123 -43.53 -1.31 3.16
N ARG A 124 -42.60 -0.38 2.90
CA ARG A 124 -42.50 0.28 1.60
C ARG A 124 -42.27 -0.81 0.53
N PRO A 125 -43.01 -0.80 -0.58
CA PRO A 125 -42.81 -1.79 -1.63
C PRO A 125 -41.37 -1.71 -2.12
N ALA A 126 -40.68 -2.86 -2.12
CA ALA A 126 -39.31 -2.97 -2.59
C ALA A 126 -39.23 -2.41 -4.02
N ASN A 127 -38.49 -1.32 -4.18
CA ASN A 127 -38.40 -0.62 -5.44
C ASN A 127 -37.52 -1.44 -6.38
N ARG A 128 -38.15 -2.29 -7.19
CA ARG A 128 -37.49 -3.28 -8.07
C ARG A 128 -36.43 -2.64 -8.97
N GLY A 129 -36.59 -1.37 -9.34
CA GLY A 129 -35.59 -0.60 -10.09
C GLY A 129 -34.26 -0.42 -9.34
N ILE A 130 -34.31 -0.20 -8.03
CA ILE A 130 -33.10 -0.07 -7.20
C ILE A 130 -32.38 -1.43 -7.11
N ALA A 131 -33.13 -2.52 -6.92
CA ALA A 131 -32.55 -3.86 -6.88
C ALA A 131 -31.84 -4.23 -8.20
N VAL A 132 -32.45 -3.92 -9.34
CA VAL A 132 -31.84 -4.14 -10.66
C VAL A 132 -30.60 -3.26 -10.86
N ALA A 133 -30.64 -2.00 -10.43
CA ALA A 133 -29.49 -1.10 -10.51
C ALA A 133 -28.30 -1.60 -9.66
N ILE A 134 -28.56 -2.09 -8.44
CA ILE A 134 -27.53 -2.68 -7.58
C ILE A 134 -26.93 -3.93 -8.22
N LEU A 135 -27.75 -4.81 -8.81
CA LEU A 135 -27.27 -6.00 -9.50
C LEU A 135 -26.38 -5.64 -10.70
N ALA A 136 -26.80 -4.68 -11.52
CA ALA A 136 -26.03 -4.21 -12.67
C ALA A 136 -24.69 -3.59 -12.25
N ALA A 137 -24.69 -2.76 -11.21
CA ALA A 137 -23.47 -2.18 -10.65
C ALA A 137 -22.53 -3.28 -10.11
N GLY A 138 -23.06 -4.26 -9.38
CA GLY A 138 -22.29 -5.40 -8.88
C GLY A 138 -21.65 -6.19 -10.02
N LEU A 139 -22.39 -6.49 -11.09
CA LEU A 139 -21.86 -7.19 -12.26
C LEU A 139 -20.79 -6.37 -12.97
N ALA A 140 -20.98 -5.06 -13.12
CA ALA A 140 -19.99 -4.18 -13.75
C ALA A 140 -18.68 -4.11 -12.96
N VAL A 141 -18.75 -3.97 -11.63
CA VAL A 141 -17.56 -3.94 -10.77
C VAL A 141 -16.82 -5.28 -10.82
N ASN A 142 -17.52 -6.39 -10.61
CA ASN A 142 -16.89 -7.72 -10.65
C ASN A 142 -16.33 -8.05 -12.03
N GLY A 143 -17.05 -7.68 -13.10
CA GLY A 143 -16.58 -7.84 -14.47
C GLY A 143 -15.31 -7.03 -14.74
N TYR A 144 -15.25 -5.79 -14.27
CA TYR A 144 -14.05 -4.96 -14.38
C TYR A 144 -12.88 -5.53 -13.56
N THR A 145 -13.13 -6.00 -12.34
CA THR A 145 -12.10 -6.62 -11.50
C THR A 145 -11.53 -7.88 -12.16
N ALA A 146 -12.38 -8.76 -12.69
CA ALA A 146 -11.93 -9.94 -13.42
C ALA A 146 -11.14 -9.55 -14.68
N TYR A 147 -11.67 -8.63 -15.49
CA TYR A 147 -10.97 -8.12 -16.67
C TYR A 147 -9.61 -7.53 -16.31
N SER A 148 -9.53 -6.71 -15.25
CA SER A 148 -8.27 -6.12 -14.80
C SER A 148 -7.28 -7.17 -14.29
N ALA A 149 -7.75 -8.18 -13.56
CA ALA A 149 -6.89 -9.25 -13.05
C ALA A 149 -6.29 -10.08 -14.18
N PHE A 150 -7.08 -10.42 -15.21
CA PHE A 150 -6.62 -11.26 -16.32
C PHE A 150 -5.98 -10.49 -17.48
N ASN A 151 -6.22 -9.19 -17.59
CA ASN A 151 -5.67 -8.34 -18.65
C ASN A 151 -4.55 -7.41 -18.16
N THR A 152 -3.91 -7.77 -17.05
CA THR A 152 -2.63 -7.16 -16.65
C THR A 152 -1.57 -7.57 -17.67
N GLN A 153 -1.20 -6.64 -18.55
CA GLN A 153 0.00 -6.80 -19.38
C GLN A 153 1.18 -7.02 -18.44
N THR A 154 1.85 -8.16 -18.58
CA THR A 154 3.02 -8.49 -17.76
C THR A 154 4.11 -7.47 -18.09
N VAL A 155 4.35 -6.51 -17.19
CA VAL A 155 5.44 -5.53 -17.33
C VAL A 155 6.83 -6.16 -17.32
N ASN A 156 6.90 -7.46 -16.97
CA ASN A 156 8.11 -8.29 -16.95
C ASN A 156 8.24 -9.23 -18.17
N THR A 157 7.68 -8.88 -19.33
CA THR A 157 8.05 -9.61 -20.56
C THR A 157 9.48 -9.23 -20.94
N ARG A 158 10.41 -10.20 -20.88
CA ARG A 158 11.80 -9.98 -21.31
C ARG A 158 11.81 -9.42 -22.74
N PRO A 159 12.54 -8.33 -23.02
CA PRO A 159 12.61 -7.77 -24.36
C PRO A 159 13.12 -8.83 -25.35
N ALA A 160 12.52 -8.88 -26.54
CA ALA A 160 12.98 -9.78 -27.59
C ALA A 160 14.32 -9.25 -28.16
N VAL A 161 15.42 -9.91 -27.77
CA VAL A 161 16.77 -9.55 -28.23
C VAL A 161 17.26 -10.59 -29.22
N THR A 162 17.65 -10.15 -30.41
CA THR A 162 18.35 -10.99 -31.38
C THR A 162 19.83 -11.01 -31.03
N LEU A 163 20.34 -12.15 -30.56
CA LEU A 163 21.74 -12.26 -30.15
C LEU A 163 22.70 -12.10 -31.34
N VAL A 164 23.82 -11.43 -31.12
CA VAL A 164 24.92 -11.39 -32.09
C VAL A 164 25.65 -12.72 -31.99
N THR A 165 25.62 -13.52 -33.07
CA THR A 165 26.20 -14.87 -33.10
C THR A 165 27.63 -14.91 -33.61
N ASP A 166 28.09 -13.88 -34.34
CA ASP A 166 29.47 -13.79 -34.79
C ASP A 166 30.38 -13.37 -33.62
N PRO A 167 31.31 -14.24 -33.17
CA PRO A 167 32.20 -13.94 -32.05
C PRO A 167 33.18 -12.79 -32.36
N ALA A 168 33.58 -12.61 -33.62
CA ALA A 168 34.51 -11.53 -34.00
C ALA A 168 33.80 -10.17 -33.98
N GLU A 169 32.59 -10.09 -34.54
CA GLU A 169 31.74 -8.89 -34.42
C GLU A 169 31.47 -8.57 -32.95
N ALA A 170 31.08 -9.57 -32.16
CA ALA A 170 30.79 -9.38 -30.75
C ALA A 170 32.00 -8.86 -29.97
N ALA A 171 33.18 -9.48 -30.13
CA ALA A 171 34.39 -9.04 -29.44
C ALA A 171 34.85 -7.63 -29.83
N ASN A 172 34.71 -7.25 -31.11
CA ASN A 172 35.01 -5.90 -31.58
C ASN A 172 34.08 -4.87 -30.93
N ARG A 173 32.76 -5.12 -30.95
CA ARG A 173 31.77 -4.22 -30.36
C ARG A 173 31.90 -4.10 -28.85
N LEU A 174 32.17 -5.21 -28.16
CA LEU A 174 32.39 -5.17 -26.71
C LEU A 174 33.61 -4.35 -26.33
N ARG A 175 34.70 -4.42 -27.11
CA ARG A 175 35.85 -3.54 -26.90
C ARG A 175 35.52 -2.06 -27.09
N GLU A 176 34.70 -1.72 -28.07
CA GLU A 176 34.27 -0.33 -28.31
C GLU A 176 33.37 0.19 -27.18
N ILE A 177 32.44 -0.64 -26.69
CA ILE A 177 31.42 -0.25 -25.70
C ILE A 177 31.96 -0.35 -24.27
N ALA A 178 33.01 -1.14 -24.03
CA ALA A 178 33.62 -1.26 -22.72
C ALA A 178 34.04 0.12 -22.18
N GLY A 179 33.72 0.35 -20.91
CA GLY A 179 33.91 1.64 -20.24
C GLY A 179 32.94 1.87 -19.09
N THR A 180 33.10 3.00 -18.44
CA THR A 180 32.28 3.41 -17.31
C THR A 180 31.27 4.46 -17.76
N TYR A 181 30.01 4.30 -17.37
CA TYR A 181 28.91 5.19 -17.72
C TYR A 181 28.20 5.63 -16.46
N ALA A 182 27.85 6.90 -16.33
CA ALA A 182 27.20 7.44 -15.15
C ALA A 182 25.99 8.33 -15.49
N THR A 183 25.01 8.39 -14.59
CA THR A 183 23.89 9.36 -14.70
C THR A 183 24.34 10.79 -14.38
N GLY A 184 25.43 10.94 -13.63
CA GLY A 184 26.01 12.21 -13.21
C GLY A 184 27.29 11.99 -12.40
N SER A 185 27.63 12.94 -11.52
CA SER A 185 28.84 12.91 -10.68
C SER A 185 28.59 13.27 -9.20
N GLN A 186 27.34 13.36 -8.78
CA GLN A 186 26.94 13.69 -7.42
C GLN A 186 26.70 12.42 -6.58
N PRO A 187 26.78 12.49 -5.24
CA PRO A 187 26.33 11.39 -4.38
C PRO A 187 24.88 10.98 -4.72
N GLY A 188 24.67 9.69 -4.94
CA GLY A 188 23.40 9.12 -5.41
C GLY A 188 23.36 8.84 -6.91
N ASP A 189 24.24 9.45 -7.72
CA ASP A 189 24.33 9.14 -9.14
C ASP A 189 24.82 7.71 -9.38
N ARG A 190 24.19 7.03 -10.34
CA ARG A 190 24.43 5.61 -10.63
C ARG A 190 25.49 5.47 -11.69
N VAL A 191 26.23 4.37 -11.61
CA VAL A 191 27.35 4.04 -12.47
C VAL A 191 27.19 2.59 -12.97
N ILE A 192 27.39 2.40 -14.27
CA ILE A 192 27.46 1.11 -14.93
C ILE A 192 28.85 0.99 -15.55
N GLU A 193 29.63 0.03 -15.10
CA GLU A 193 30.90 -0.34 -15.74
C GLU A 193 30.65 -1.54 -16.64
N ILE A 194 30.80 -1.36 -17.95
CA ILE A 194 30.68 -2.41 -18.95
C ILE A 194 32.08 -2.95 -19.21
N ARG A 195 32.32 -4.22 -18.88
CA ARG A 195 33.62 -4.87 -19.09
C ARG A 195 33.64 -5.67 -20.38
N ALA A 196 34.81 -5.71 -21.02
CA ALA A 196 35.03 -6.48 -22.24
C ALA A 196 34.93 -8.01 -22.03
N ASP A 197 34.94 -8.47 -20.78
CA ASP A 197 34.76 -9.89 -20.40
C ASP A 197 33.30 -10.37 -20.44
N GLY A 198 32.35 -9.47 -20.75
CA GLY A 198 30.92 -9.80 -20.79
C GLY A 198 30.19 -9.57 -19.47
N THR A 199 30.77 -8.82 -18.54
CA THR A 199 30.17 -8.49 -17.24
C THR A 199 29.83 -7.00 -17.14
N ALA A 200 28.66 -6.68 -16.59
CA ALA A 200 28.30 -5.33 -16.19
C ALA A 200 28.37 -5.21 -14.66
N LEU A 201 29.04 -4.18 -14.13
CA LEU A 201 29.07 -3.86 -12.71
C LEU A 201 28.20 -2.64 -12.44
N PHE A 202 27.34 -2.73 -11.44
CA PHE A 202 26.43 -1.65 -11.04
C PHE A 202 26.90 -1.05 -9.72
N SER A 203 27.03 0.26 -9.68
CA SER A 203 27.40 1.00 -8.48
C SER A 203 26.69 2.36 -8.44
N ALA A 204 26.82 3.09 -7.33
CA ALA A 204 26.51 4.51 -7.29
C ALA A 204 27.58 5.26 -6.50
N PHE A 205 27.73 6.54 -6.79
CA PHE A 205 28.56 7.45 -6.02
C PHE A 205 27.98 7.60 -4.62
N GLY A 206 28.75 7.23 -3.60
CA GLY A 206 28.44 7.51 -2.20
C GLY A 206 29.25 8.68 -1.68
N ALA A 207 28.86 9.20 -0.51
CA ALA A 207 29.59 10.27 0.18
C ALA A 207 31.05 9.89 0.53
N LYS A 208 31.37 8.60 0.57
CA LYS A 208 32.71 8.05 0.87
C LYS A 208 33.34 7.29 -0.31
N GLY A 209 32.84 7.48 -1.52
CA GLY A 209 33.27 6.76 -2.74
C GLY A 209 32.18 5.87 -3.33
N ALA A 210 32.50 5.19 -4.44
CA ALA A 210 31.54 4.35 -5.15
C ALA A 210 31.15 3.11 -4.33
N ARG A 211 29.85 2.85 -4.21
CA ARG A 211 29.29 1.64 -3.59
C ARG A 211 28.77 0.71 -4.69
N SER A 212 29.34 -0.48 -4.80
CA SER A 212 28.86 -1.51 -5.71
C SER A 212 27.60 -2.20 -5.17
N TYR A 213 26.63 -2.44 -6.04
CA TYR A 213 25.37 -3.14 -5.73
C TYR A 213 25.29 -4.53 -6.36
N GLY A 214 26.16 -4.85 -7.31
CA GLY A 214 26.19 -6.17 -7.93
C GLY A 214 26.93 -6.17 -9.26
N SER A 215 27.28 -7.37 -9.73
CA SER A 215 27.78 -7.62 -11.08
C SER A 215 26.91 -8.67 -11.75
N GLU A 216 26.80 -8.58 -13.07
CA GLU A 216 25.97 -9.49 -13.82
C GLU A 216 26.54 -9.79 -15.21
N PRO A 217 26.54 -11.05 -15.65
CA PRO A 217 26.89 -11.38 -17.02
C PRO A 217 25.81 -10.87 -17.99
N PHE A 218 26.23 -10.45 -19.17
CA PHE A 218 25.33 -10.08 -20.26
C PHE A 218 25.69 -10.79 -21.56
N LYS A 219 24.76 -10.75 -22.52
CA LYS A 219 25.01 -11.13 -23.92
C LYS A 219 24.76 -9.94 -24.84
N LEU A 220 25.64 -9.75 -25.82
CA LEU A 220 25.45 -8.74 -26.85
C LEU A 220 24.35 -9.20 -27.83
N GLY A 221 23.43 -8.30 -28.13
CA GLY A 221 22.38 -8.54 -29.10
C GLY A 221 21.88 -7.25 -29.73
N ARG A 222 20.75 -7.35 -30.42
CA ARG A 222 20.02 -6.23 -31.00
C ARG A 222 18.58 -6.20 -30.50
N HIS A 223 18.13 -5.01 -30.12
CA HIS A 223 16.76 -4.70 -29.73
C HIS A 223 16.27 -3.54 -30.60
N GLY A 224 15.14 -3.71 -31.31
CA GLY A 224 14.64 -2.69 -32.23
C GLY A 224 15.66 -2.26 -33.30
N GLY A 225 16.53 -3.18 -33.74
CA GLY A 225 17.59 -2.90 -34.72
C GLY A 225 18.84 -2.19 -34.17
N LYS A 226 18.85 -1.79 -32.90
CA LYS A 226 20.01 -1.17 -32.23
C LYS A 226 20.76 -2.19 -31.37
N PHE A 227 22.05 -1.98 -31.14
CA PHE A 227 22.79 -2.83 -30.21
C PHE A 227 22.28 -2.68 -28.78
N ALA A 228 22.24 -3.79 -28.05
CA ALA A 228 21.85 -3.83 -26.65
C ALA A 228 22.58 -4.96 -25.92
N LEU A 229 22.74 -4.80 -24.62
CA LEU A 229 23.27 -5.83 -23.72
C LEU A 229 22.11 -6.45 -22.96
N ALA A 230 21.83 -7.72 -23.24
CA ALA A 230 20.84 -8.50 -22.54
C ALA A 230 21.45 -9.07 -21.26
N LEU A 231 21.05 -8.52 -20.13
CA LEU A 231 21.40 -9.03 -18.81
C LEU A 231 20.58 -10.30 -18.52
N ARG A 232 21.07 -11.13 -17.62
CA ARG A 232 20.37 -12.35 -17.19
C ARG A 232 19.07 -11.98 -16.48
N ASP A 233 19.13 -11.29 -15.35
CA ASP A 233 18.02 -11.00 -14.46
C ASP A 233 17.66 -9.51 -14.44
N ALA A 234 18.62 -8.61 -14.65
CA ALA A 234 18.37 -7.17 -14.49
C ALA A 234 17.92 -6.43 -15.77
N GLY A 235 17.62 -7.13 -16.87
CA GLY A 235 16.92 -6.55 -18.02
C GLY A 235 17.82 -6.22 -19.22
N LEU A 236 17.66 -5.02 -19.79
CA LEU A 236 18.30 -4.63 -21.05
C LEU A 236 19.00 -3.27 -20.92
N ILE A 237 20.28 -3.22 -21.29
CA ILE A 237 21.01 -1.96 -21.49
C ILE A 237 21.01 -1.66 -22.98
N GLU A 238 20.33 -0.59 -23.39
CA GLU A 238 20.29 -0.15 -24.78
C GLU A 238 21.48 0.75 -25.08
N ILE A 239 22.21 0.47 -26.17
CA ILE A 239 23.33 1.29 -26.60
C ILE A 239 22.78 2.31 -27.62
N GLN A 240 22.67 3.57 -27.21
CA GLN A 240 22.27 4.63 -28.13
C GLN A 240 23.42 5.07 -29.02
N ASN A 241 24.61 5.23 -28.44
CA ASN A 241 25.88 5.48 -29.12
C ASN A 241 27.05 5.07 -28.20
N LEU A 242 28.30 5.24 -28.64
CA LEU A 242 29.48 4.82 -27.87
C LEU A 242 29.64 5.56 -26.52
N ASP A 243 29.02 6.74 -26.39
CA ASP A 243 29.12 7.58 -25.20
C ASP A 243 27.84 7.57 -24.37
N THR A 244 26.79 6.87 -24.79
CA THR A 244 25.47 6.93 -24.15
C THR A 244 24.78 5.56 -24.17
N VAL A 245 24.46 5.08 -22.99
CA VAL A 245 23.63 3.88 -22.79
C VAL A 245 22.38 4.22 -21.99
N VAL A 246 21.31 3.46 -22.21
CA VAL A 246 20.05 3.62 -21.51
C VAL A 246 19.70 2.33 -20.77
N TYR A 247 19.33 2.46 -19.51
CA TYR A 247 18.98 1.34 -18.65
C TYR A 247 17.82 1.75 -17.74
N TYR A 248 16.72 0.97 -17.74
CA TYR A 248 15.48 1.33 -17.04
C TYR A 248 14.98 2.78 -17.30
N ARG A 249 15.13 3.25 -18.54
CA ARG A 249 14.81 4.63 -18.99
C ARG A 249 15.73 5.73 -18.45
N ASP A 250 16.73 5.38 -17.66
CA ASP A 250 17.77 6.31 -17.24
C ASP A 250 18.88 6.40 -18.28
N ILE A 251 19.40 7.61 -18.47
CA ILE A 251 20.46 7.88 -19.44
C ILE A 251 21.80 7.93 -18.71
N TYR A 252 22.72 7.06 -19.12
CA TYR A 252 24.08 7.02 -18.61
C TYR A 252 25.03 7.50 -19.69
N ARG A 253 25.89 8.44 -19.33
CA ARG A 253 26.92 9.00 -20.22
C ARG A 253 28.27 8.44 -19.87
N ARG A 254 29.08 8.13 -20.88
CA ARG A 254 30.43 7.62 -20.69
C ARG A 254 31.26 8.66 -19.91
N THR A 255 31.86 8.22 -18.83
CA THR A 255 32.83 9.00 -18.05
C THR A 255 34.22 8.69 -18.57
N LYS A 256 35.04 9.74 -18.73
CA LYS A 256 36.44 9.60 -19.14
C LYS A 256 37.30 9.02 -18.04
#